data_AF-A0A178MIP6-F1
#
_entry.id   AF-A0A178MIP6-F1
#
_cell.length_a   1.000
_cell.length_b   1.000
_cell.length_c   1.000
_cell.angle_alpha   90.00
_cell.angle_beta   90.00
_cell.angle_gamma   90.00
#
_symmetry.space_group_name_H-M   'P 1'
#
loop_
_entity.id
_entity.type
_entity.pdbx_description
1 polymer ?
#
loop_
_entity_poly.entity_id
_entity_poly.type
_entity_poly.pdbx_seq_one_letter_code
_entity_poly.pdbx_strand_id
1 'polypeptide(L)'
;MSGTVSSPSSQPPPTTPSGPDQGRQPVPPASAETRPIRQRPARNNRLRVGMVVLLVVLLLIMLALVIAGIGGMRWPASSQNRVTPRELILQSPTVAAVAGGQSSAPAVKVDIAPRFAAAYEQLGGLRRLGLPISPALLHNGREVQWFERARVEYWPELSGTPYEFQIGLVGVEYVAGRTFLRPEPFTSRPDLRYFPETGFGVGGLFLQYWEEHGGLTSFGYPISAEFDEVQPDGRAFRVQYFERARFELHPEAAGTPYVVQLGLLGSALYFGEPRPQTVQPRPTPVP
;
A
#
# COMPACT_ATOMS: atom_id res chain seq x y z
N MET A 1 -28.70 12.40 53.98
CA MET A 1 -29.91 11.62 53.60
C MET A 1 -29.51 10.69 52.47
N SER A 2 -29.31 9.41 52.80
CA SER A 2 -28.92 8.36 51.86
C SER A 2 -30.12 7.96 51.00
N GLY A 3 -29.92 7.85 49.69
CA GLY A 3 -30.94 7.43 48.73
C GLY A 3 -30.35 6.49 47.70
N THR A 4 -30.27 5.22 48.07
CA THR A 4 -29.95 4.09 47.20
C THR A 4 -31.18 3.77 46.36
N VAL A 5 -31.07 3.71 45.03
CA VAL A 5 -32.14 3.16 44.16
C VAL A 5 -31.53 2.09 43.27
N SER A 6 -32.08 0.89 43.45
CA SER A 6 -31.68 -0.39 42.87
C SER A 6 -32.19 -0.59 41.44
N SER A 7 -31.42 -1.34 40.66
CA SER A 7 -31.76 -1.87 39.33
C SER A 7 -32.93 -2.86 39.36
N PRO A 8 -33.79 -2.92 38.32
CA PRO A 8 -34.80 -3.97 38.20
C PRO A 8 -34.25 -5.23 37.50
N SER A 9 -34.59 -6.38 38.09
CA SER A 9 -34.24 -7.73 37.65
C SER A 9 -35.02 -8.19 36.41
N SER A 10 -34.31 -8.89 35.53
CA SER A 10 -34.84 -9.57 34.34
C SER A 10 -35.68 -10.79 34.73
N GLN A 11 -36.95 -10.83 34.30
CA GLN A 11 -37.79 -12.04 34.33
C GLN A 11 -37.59 -12.88 33.06
N PRO A 12 -37.47 -14.22 33.16
CA PRO A 12 -37.55 -15.11 32.01
C PRO A 12 -39.01 -15.45 31.66
N PRO A 13 -39.30 -15.82 30.39
CA PRO A 13 -40.66 -16.16 29.94
C PRO A 13 -41.12 -17.56 30.42
N PRO A 14 -42.45 -17.82 30.43
CA PRO A 14 -43.03 -18.99 31.09
C PRO A 14 -42.94 -20.29 30.26
N THR A 15 -42.84 -21.40 30.99
CA THR A 15 -42.92 -22.78 30.53
C THR A 15 -44.37 -23.23 30.34
N THR A 16 -44.65 -23.92 29.23
CA THR A 16 -45.95 -24.57 28.94
C THR A 16 -45.86 -26.07 29.23
N PRO A 17 -46.90 -26.71 29.81
CA PRO A 17 -46.82 -28.08 30.30
C PRO A 17 -47.13 -29.16 29.24
N SER A 18 -46.50 -30.32 29.44
CA SER A 18 -46.67 -31.57 28.70
C SER A 18 -47.93 -32.35 29.11
N GLY A 19 -48.58 -33.02 28.14
CA GLY A 19 -49.68 -34.00 28.31
C GLY A 19 -49.80 -34.92 27.07
N PRO A 20 -50.44 -36.10 27.16
CA PRO A 20 -49.73 -37.37 26.98
C PRO A 20 -49.86 -38.09 25.62
N ASP A 21 -48.94 -39.05 25.50
CA ASP A 21 -48.67 -40.09 24.50
C ASP A 21 -49.88 -40.96 24.08
N GLN A 22 -50.06 -41.15 22.76
CA GLN A 22 -50.78 -42.29 22.17
C GLN A 22 -50.12 -42.71 20.85
N GLY A 23 -49.27 -43.73 20.94
CA GLY A 23 -49.27 -44.94 20.10
C GLY A 23 -49.29 -44.80 18.57
N ARG A 24 -48.12 -45.02 17.94
CA ARG A 24 -48.08 -45.61 16.59
C ARG A 24 -46.87 -46.53 16.42
N GLN A 25 -47.17 -47.79 16.11
CA GLN A 25 -46.21 -48.86 15.82
C GLN A 25 -45.37 -48.57 14.56
N PRO A 26 -44.10 -49.01 14.50
CA PRO A 26 -43.27 -48.93 13.30
C PRO A 26 -43.56 -50.09 12.32
N VAL A 27 -43.72 -49.75 11.05
CA VAL A 27 -43.88 -50.66 9.90
C VAL A 27 -42.49 -51.10 9.40
N PRO A 28 -42.27 -52.39 9.03
CA PRO A 28 -40.96 -52.88 8.58
C PRO A 28 -40.61 -52.42 7.14
N PRO A 29 -39.31 -52.33 6.79
CA PRO A 29 -38.87 -51.83 5.49
C PRO A 29 -39.09 -52.83 4.36
N ALA A 30 -39.68 -52.35 3.26
CA ALA A 30 -39.84 -53.07 2.02
C ALA A 30 -38.49 -53.30 1.31
N SER A 31 -38.32 -54.51 0.79
CA SER A 31 -37.16 -54.98 0.03
C SER A 31 -36.95 -54.15 -1.25
N ALA A 32 -35.74 -53.61 -1.43
CA ALA A 32 -35.35 -52.92 -2.66
C ALA A 32 -34.88 -53.94 -3.72
N GLU A 33 -35.65 -54.08 -4.79
CA GLU A 33 -35.29 -54.82 -6.00
C GLU A 33 -34.17 -54.09 -6.79
N THR A 34 -33.08 -54.81 -7.07
CA THR A 34 -31.93 -54.31 -7.83
C THR A 34 -32.22 -54.33 -9.33
N ARG A 35 -32.47 -53.17 -9.96
CA ARG A 35 -32.42 -53.04 -11.43
C ARG A 35 -30.96 -53.04 -11.93
N PRO A 36 -30.59 -53.84 -12.95
CA PRO A 36 -29.23 -53.82 -13.48
C PRO A 36 -28.98 -52.51 -14.26
N ILE A 37 -27.97 -51.75 -13.83
CA ILE A 37 -27.48 -50.56 -14.51
C ILE A 37 -26.73 -50.99 -15.78
N ARG A 38 -27.25 -50.60 -16.94
CA ARG A 38 -26.62 -50.78 -18.24
C ARG A 38 -25.33 -49.95 -18.30
N GLN A 39 -24.16 -50.59 -18.19
CA GLN A 39 -22.87 -49.92 -18.33
C GLN A 39 -22.69 -49.42 -19.78
N ARG A 40 -22.52 -48.11 -19.96
CA ARG A 40 -22.11 -47.51 -21.25
C ARG A 40 -20.63 -47.81 -21.49
N PRO A 41 -20.21 -48.26 -22.70
CA PRO A 41 -18.82 -48.61 -22.95
C PRO A 41 -17.92 -47.38 -22.96
N ALA A 42 -16.70 -47.57 -22.42
CA ALA A 42 -15.65 -46.58 -22.23
C ALA A 42 -15.12 -45.97 -23.54
N ARG A 43 -15.82 -44.99 -24.11
CA ARG A 43 -15.34 -44.20 -25.27
C ARG A 43 -14.45 -43.01 -24.84
N ASN A 44 -14.39 -42.70 -23.55
CA ASN A 44 -13.81 -41.43 -23.06
C ASN A 44 -12.31 -41.50 -22.73
N ASN A 45 -11.72 -42.68 -22.56
CA ASN A 45 -10.27 -42.76 -22.27
C ASN A 45 -9.40 -42.46 -23.50
N ARG A 46 -9.84 -42.85 -24.71
CA ARG A 46 -9.07 -42.57 -25.93
C ARG A 46 -9.01 -41.06 -26.26
N LEU A 47 -10.10 -40.33 -26.03
CA LEU A 47 -10.16 -38.87 -26.19
C LEU A 47 -9.32 -38.15 -25.13
N ARG A 48 -9.37 -38.59 -23.87
CA ARG A 48 -8.56 -38.00 -22.78
C ARG A 48 -7.06 -38.24 -22.99
N VAL A 49 -6.67 -39.45 -23.37
CA VAL A 49 -5.26 -39.77 -23.69
C VAL A 49 -4.78 -38.99 -24.92
N GLY A 50 -5.60 -38.89 -25.97
CA GLY A 50 -5.26 -38.08 -27.14
C GLY A 50 -5.06 -36.59 -26.82
N MET A 51 -5.89 -36.03 -25.93
CA MET A 51 -5.78 -34.62 -25.50
C MET A 51 -4.52 -34.38 -24.65
N VAL A 52 -4.16 -35.31 -23.78
CA VAL A 52 -2.93 -35.20 -22.97
C VAL A 52 -1.69 -35.30 -23.85
N VAL A 53 -1.66 -36.22 -24.81
CA VAL A 53 -0.55 -36.34 -25.77
C VAL A 53 -0.40 -35.06 -26.60
N LEU A 54 -1.51 -34.46 -27.06
CA LEU A 54 -1.49 -33.20 -27.79
C LEU A 54 -0.93 -32.04 -26.95
N LEU A 55 -1.33 -31.94 -25.68
CA LEU A 55 -0.83 -30.92 -24.75
C LEU A 55 0.67 -31.05 -24.50
N VAL A 56 1.17 -32.27 -24.32
CA VAL A 56 2.61 -32.52 -24.12
C VAL A 56 3.40 -32.16 -25.38
N VAL A 57 2.90 -32.52 -26.57
CA VAL A 57 3.53 -32.15 -27.85
C VAL A 57 3.58 -30.63 -28.04
N LEU A 58 2.49 -29.91 -27.75
CA LEU A 58 2.44 -28.46 -27.82
C LEU A 58 3.41 -27.80 -26.83
N LEU A 59 3.53 -28.35 -25.62
CA LEU A 59 4.45 -27.85 -24.61
C LEU A 59 5.92 -28.06 -25.02
N LEU A 60 6.24 -29.20 -25.64
CA LEU A 60 7.57 -29.47 -26.19
C LEU A 60 7.90 -28.56 -27.39
N ILE A 61 6.92 -28.25 -28.24
CA ILE A 61 7.10 -27.30 -29.36
C ILE A 61 7.33 -25.88 -28.81
N MET A 62 6.54 -25.43 -27.84
CA MET A 62 6.74 -24.13 -27.17
C MET A 62 8.12 -24.05 -26.51
N LEU A 63 8.54 -25.10 -25.80
CA LEU A 63 9.86 -25.16 -25.18
C LEU A 63 10.97 -25.15 -26.24
N ALA A 64 10.81 -25.88 -27.35
CA ALA A 64 11.75 -25.88 -28.46
C ALA A 64 11.85 -24.50 -29.15
N LEU A 65 10.73 -23.77 -29.28
CA LEU A 65 10.72 -22.41 -29.84
C LEU A 65 11.40 -21.39 -28.92
N VAL A 66 11.26 -21.55 -27.59
CA VAL A 66 11.97 -20.74 -26.60
C VAL A 66 13.48 -21.04 -26.62
N ILE A 67 13.87 -22.31 -26.71
CA ILE A 67 15.28 -22.72 -26.77
C ILE A 67 15.93 -22.33 -28.11
N ALA A 68 15.19 -22.40 -29.23
CA ALA A 68 15.71 -22.09 -30.55
C ALA A 68 15.78 -20.59 -30.87
N GLY A 69 15.26 -19.70 -30.00
CA GLY A 69 15.38 -18.25 -30.17
C GLY A 69 14.70 -17.68 -31.42
N ILE A 70 13.75 -18.41 -32.02
CA ILE A 70 12.99 -17.94 -33.20
C ILE A 70 11.71 -17.27 -32.71
N GLY A 71 11.88 -16.01 -32.31
CA GLY A 71 10.80 -15.08 -31.96
C GLY A 71 11.12 -13.65 -32.41
N GLY A 72 11.84 -13.51 -33.53
CA GLY A 72 12.13 -12.23 -34.16
C GLY A 72 10.97 -11.76 -35.02
N MET A 73 9.89 -11.26 -34.42
CA MET A 73 8.98 -10.34 -35.10
C MET A 73 9.42 -8.92 -34.74
N ARG A 74 10.22 -8.29 -35.61
CA ARG A 74 10.57 -6.87 -35.50
C ARG A 74 9.32 -6.04 -35.81
N TRP A 75 8.58 -5.64 -34.79
CA TRP A 75 7.66 -4.50 -34.92
C TRP A 75 8.51 -3.24 -35.23
N PRO A 76 8.09 -2.37 -36.16
CA PRO A 76 8.68 -1.04 -36.25
C PRO A 76 8.43 -0.36 -34.91
N ALA A 77 9.52 0.05 -34.25
CA ALA A 77 9.45 0.85 -33.05
C ALA A 77 8.66 2.13 -33.36
N SER A 78 7.39 2.16 -32.98
CA SER A 78 6.78 3.42 -32.61
C SER A 78 7.53 3.85 -31.36
N SER A 79 8.36 4.88 -31.51
CA SER A 79 9.01 5.59 -30.42
C SER A 79 7.94 6.26 -29.55
N GLN A 80 7.22 5.47 -28.78
CA GLN A 80 6.54 5.94 -27.58
C GLN A 80 7.52 5.76 -26.44
N ASN A 81 7.89 6.88 -25.82
CA ASN A 81 8.61 6.99 -24.56
C ASN A 81 8.28 5.83 -23.61
N ARG A 82 9.10 4.77 -23.60
CA ARG A 82 9.13 3.86 -22.45
C ARG A 82 9.90 4.59 -21.36
N VAL A 83 9.18 5.40 -20.60
CA VAL A 83 9.67 5.88 -19.32
C VAL A 83 9.94 4.63 -18.48
N THR A 84 11.20 4.40 -18.12
CA THR A 84 11.58 3.27 -17.28
C THR A 84 11.03 3.45 -15.86
N PRO A 85 10.82 2.39 -15.05
CA PRO A 85 10.42 2.55 -13.65
C PRO A 85 11.36 3.47 -12.88
N ARG A 86 12.66 3.42 -13.20
CA ARG A 86 13.67 4.34 -12.66
C ARG A 86 13.38 5.79 -13.08
N GLU A 87 13.06 6.06 -14.33
CA GLU A 87 12.70 7.41 -14.78
C GLU A 87 11.35 7.88 -14.21
N LEU A 88 10.36 7.02 -14.04
CA LEU A 88 9.10 7.34 -13.34
C LEU A 88 9.35 7.69 -11.86
N ILE A 89 10.29 7.01 -11.20
CA ILE A 89 10.67 7.25 -9.80
C ILE A 89 11.55 8.51 -9.65
N LEU A 90 12.41 8.79 -10.64
CA LEU A 90 13.35 9.92 -10.69
C LEU A 90 12.77 11.18 -11.36
N GLN A 91 11.53 11.12 -11.86
CA GLN A 91 10.85 12.26 -12.48
C GLN A 91 10.49 13.38 -11.49
N SER A 92 10.79 13.21 -10.20
CA SER A 92 10.85 14.33 -9.27
C SER A 92 12.19 15.03 -9.47
N PRO A 93 12.24 16.24 -10.05
CA PRO A 93 13.51 16.93 -10.22
C PRO A 93 14.10 17.16 -8.82
N THR A 94 15.20 16.48 -8.53
CA THR A 94 16.23 17.05 -7.66
C THR A 94 16.50 18.42 -8.27
N VAL A 95 16.19 19.51 -7.55
CA VAL A 95 16.52 20.85 -8.01
C VAL A 95 18.05 20.91 -8.09
N ALA A 96 18.56 20.66 -9.29
CA ALA A 96 19.86 21.09 -9.71
C ALA A 96 19.83 22.62 -9.66
N ALA A 97 20.56 23.16 -8.69
CA ALA A 97 21.31 24.41 -8.75
C ALA A 97 20.67 25.59 -9.50
N VAL A 98 20.25 26.59 -8.74
CA VAL A 98 20.17 27.99 -9.19
C VAL A 98 20.68 28.85 -8.01
N ALA A 99 21.74 29.66 -8.06
CA ALA A 99 22.71 30.02 -9.08
C ALA A 99 23.95 30.62 -8.38
N GLY A 100 25.11 30.49 -9.03
CA GLY A 100 26.28 31.37 -8.79
C GLY A 100 27.49 30.69 -8.13
N GLY A 101 28.39 30.15 -8.95
CA GLY A 101 29.75 29.77 -8.52
C GLY A 101 30.17 28.42 -9.08
N GLN A 102 31.19 28.44 -9.93
CA GLN A 102 31.83 27.24 -10.47
C GLN A 102 32.29 26.33 -9.33
N SER A 103 31.75 25.11 -9.28
CA SER A 103 32.48 23.91 -8.87
C SER A 103 31.64 22.71 -9.28
N SER A 104 31.98 22.09 -10.41
CA SER A 104 31.55 20.73 -10.71
C SER A 104 32.33 19.78 -9.79
N ALA A 105 32.06 19.85 -8.49
CA ALA A 105 32.44 18.79 -7.57
C ALA A 105 31.78 17.50 -8.07
N PRO A 106 32.48 16.36 -8.12
CA PRO A 106 31.82 15.11 -8.43
C PRO A 106 30.66 14.94 -7.44
N ALA A 107 29.45 14.70 -7.94
CA ALA A 107 28.32 14.37 -7.10
C ALA A 107 28.76 13.20 -6.20
N VAL A 108 28.93 13.48 -4.90
CA VAL A 108 29.41 12.48 -3.96
C VAL A 108 28.35 11.38 -3.96
N LYS A 109 28.74 10.18 -4.40
CA LYS A 109 27.88 9.02 -4.24
C LYS A 109 27.75 8.78 -2.75
N VAL A 110 26.57 9.02 -2.22
CA VAL A 110 26.23 8.67 -0.86
C VAL A 110 25.85 7.20 -0.87
N ASP A 111 26.48 6.40 -0.03
CA ASP A 111 26.15 4.99 0.13
C ASP A 111 25.16 4.80 1.27
N ILE A 112 24.39 3.71 1.21
CA ILE A 112 23.57 3.27 2.33
C ILE A 112 24.52 2.76 3.41
N ALA A 113 24.45 3.35 4.61
CA ALA A 113 25.33 2.96 5.69
C ALA A 113 25.06 1.48 6.07
N PRO A 114 26.09 0.67 6.39
CA PRO A 114 25.92 -0.77 6.63
C PRO A 114 24.83 -1.11 7.66
N ARG A 115 24.68 -0.28 8.70
CA ARG A 115 23.63 -0.42 9.72
C ARG A 115 22.22 -0.35 9.14
N PHE A 116 22.01 0.49 8.13
CA PHE A 116 20.70 0.76 7.53
C PHE A 116 20.42 -0.10 6.29
N ALA A 117 21.39 -0.86 5.79
CA ALA A 117 21.27 -1.58 4.53
C ALA A 117 20.10 -2.58 4.52
N ALA A 118 19.96 -3.41 5.56
CA ALA A 118 18.85 -4.36 5.66
C ALA A 118 17.51 -3.64 5.83
N ALA A 119 17.49 -2.59 6.66
CA ALA A 119 16.29 -1.79 6.91
C ALA A 119 15.82 -1.07 5.65
N TYR A 120 16.73 -0.57 4.81
CA TYR A 120 16.41 0.09 3.55
C TYR A 120 15.59 -0.84 2.65
N GLU A 121 16.04 -2.08 2.45
CA GLU A 121 15.32 -3.06 1.65
C GLU A 121 13.95 -3.41 2.26
N GLN A 122 13.89 -3.64 3.58
CA GLN A 122 12.64 -3.95 4.29
C GLN A 122 11.63 -2.79 4.24
N LEU A 123 12.11 -1.56 4.32
CA LEU A 123 11.33 -0.34 4.22
C LEU A 123 11.03 0.05 2.76
N GLY A 124 11.25 -0.85 1.80
CA GLY A 124 10.83 -0.71 0.40
C GLY A 124 11.81 0.00 -0.52
N GLY A 125 13.05 0.17 -0.05
CA GLY A 125 14.21 0.58 -0.83
C GLY A 125 13.97 1.80 -1.72
N LEU A 126 14.43 1.72 -2.96
CA LEU A 126 14.41 2.84 -3.90
C LEU A 126 12.99 3.37 -4.14
N ARG A 127 11.98 2.48 -4.14
CA ARG A 127 10.60 2.87 -4.45
C ARG A 127 9.95 3.69 -3.33
N ARG A 128 10.25 3.38 -2.06
CA ARG A 128 9.64 4.07 -0.90
C ARG A 128 10.57 5.13 -0.31
N LEU A 129 11.86 4.82 -0.13
CA LEU A 129 12.82 5.73 0.50
C LEU A 129 13.53 6.62 -0.52
N GLY A 130 13.72 6.16 -1.75
CA GLY A 130 14.55 6.83 -2.74
C GLY A 130 16.04 6.62 -2.49
N LEU A 131 16.89 7.39 -3.18
CA LEU A 131 18.34 7.30 -2.98
C LEU A 131 18.77 7.87 -1.62
N PRO A 132 19.86 7.38 -1.01
CA PRO A 132 20.45 8.02 0.16
C PRO A 132 20.97 9.42 -0.21
N ILE A 133 20.73 10.40 0.65
CA ILE A 133 21.16 11.80 0.46
C ILE A 133 22.12 12.27 1.56
N SER A 134 22.30 11.48 2.62
CA SER A 134 23.27 11.71 3.68
C SER A 134 24.03 10.43 4.06
N PRO A 135 25.24 10.52 4.65
CA PRO A 135 25.76 9.42 5.45
C PRO A 135 24.85 9.15 6.67
N ALA A 136 25.18 8.14 7.47
CA ALA A 136 24.56 7.98 8.79
C ALA A 136 25.01 9.14 9.70
N LEU A 137 24.06 9.74 10.42
CA LEU A 137 24.23 10.93 11.24
C LEU A 137 23.57 10.72 12.61
N LEU A 138 24.02 11.46 13.62
CA LEU A 138 23.24 11.63 14.85
C LEU A 138 22.26 12.79 14.68
N HIS A 139 20.98 12.54 14.88
CA HIS A 139 19.91 13.53 14.87
C HIS A 139 19.03 13.33 16.11
N ASN A 140 18.90 14.36 16.95
CA ASN A 140 18.15 14.31 18.21
C ASN A 140 18.53 13.12 19.12
N GLY A 141 19.82 12.78 19.18
CA GLY A 141 20.33 11.67 19.99
C GLY A 141 20.14 10.28 19.39
N ARG A 142 19.60 10.18 18.17
CA ARG A 142 19.37 8.93 17.46
C ARG A 142 20.25 8.85 16.21
N GLU A 143 20.77 7.66 15.90
CA GLU A 143 21.44 7.44 14.62
C GLU A 143 20.39 7.34 13.52
N VAL A 144 20.57 8.10 12.44
CA VAL A 144 19.63 8.21 11.32
C VAL A 144 20.37 8.21 9.99
N GLN A 145 19.69 7.83 8.91
CA GLN A 145 20.13 8.13 7.56
C GLN A 145 19.00 8.79 6.78
N TRP A 146 19.32 9.85 6.04
CA TRP A 146 18.37 10.54 5.17
C TRP A 146 18.40 9.94 3.77
N PHE A 147 17.21 9.78 3.22
CA PHE A 147 16.93 9.38 1.86
C PHE A 147 16.03 10.43 1.22
N GLU A 148 15.89 10.42 -0.11
CA GLU A 148 15.11 11.43 -0.84
C GLU A 148 13.69 11.63 -0.29
N ARG A 149 13.02 10.55 0.11
CA ARG A 149 11.60 10.56 0.52
C ARG A 149 11.39 10.50 2.03
N ALA A 150 12.42 10.14 2.80
CA ALA A 150 12.27 9.84 4.22
C ALA A 150 13.58 9.94 5.01
N ARG A 151 13.47 10.06 6.32
CA ARG A 151 14.55 9.77 7.28
C ARG A 151 14.30 8.39 7.87
N VAL A 152 15.30 7.50 7.91
CA VAL A 152 15.22 6.24 8.66
C VAL A 152 15.98 6.40 9.97
N GLU A 153 15.34 6.01 11.06
CA GLU A 153 15.79 6.16 12.43
C GLU A 153 16.07 4.78 13.05
N TYR A 154 17.22 4.64 13.70
CA TYR A 154 17.63 3.41 14.39
C TYR A 154 17.20 3.43 15.86
N TRP A 155 16.52 2.37 16.31
CA TRP A 155 15.99 2.16 17.66
C TRP A 155 16.67 0.97 18.35
N PRO A 156 17.89 1.15 18.92
CA PRO A 156 18.62 0.06 19.57
C PRO A 156 17.84 -0.58 20.73
N GLU A 157 17.00 0.19 21.42
CA GLU A 157 16.12 -0.29 22.49
C GLU A 157 15.04 -1.25 21.99
N LEU A 158 14.78 -1.29 20.68
CA LEU A 158 13.83 -2.17 20.01
C LEU A 158 14.54 -3.26 19.19
N SER A 159 15.82 -3.53 19.47
CA SER A 159 16.62 -4.47 18.67
C SER A 159 16.00 -5.87 18.61
N GLY A 160 15.98 -6.45 17.41
CA GLY A 160 15.34 -7.74 17.13
C GLY A 160 13.83 -7.67 16.94
N THR A 161 13.21 -6.49 17.01
CA THR A 161 11.79 -6.30 16.70
C THR A 161 11.61 -5.68 15.30
N PRO A 162 10.40 -5.76 14.71
CA PRO A 162 10.09 -5.04 13.46
C PRO A 162 10.19 -3.51 13.57
N TYR A 163 10.35 -2.95 14.77
CA TYR A 163 10.40 -1.51 15.04
C TYR A 163 11.81 -0.99 15.30
N GLU A 164 12.83 -1.85 15.18
CA GLU A 164 14.25 -1.45 15.31
C GLU A 164 14.65 -0.37 14.31
N PHE A 165 14.02 -0.34 13.13
CA PHE A 165 14.20 0.72 12.14
C PHE A 165 12.87 1.28 11.71
N GLN A 166 12.75 2.60 11.76
CA GLN A 166 11.49 3.29 11.57
C GLN A 166 11.70 4.53 10.73
N ILE A 167 10.74 4.86 9.86
CA ILE A 167 10.71 6.16 9.19
C ILE A 167 10.48 7.26 10.24
N GLY A 168 11.14 8.40 10.16
CA GLY A 168 10.88 9.53 11.06
C GLY A 168 9.49 10.14 10.83
N LEU A 169 9.05 11.03 11.71
CA LEU A 169 7.79 11.79 11.55
C LEU A 169 7.93 12.93 10.53
N VAL A 170 8.53 12.63 9.37
CA VAL A 170 8.88 13.63 8.34
C VAL A 170 7.66 14.36 7.79
N GLY A 171 6.48 13.74 7.81
CA GLY A 171 5.24 14.40 7.43
C GLY A 171 4.82 15.46 8.45
N VAL A 172 4.84 15.11 9.75
CA VAL A 172 4.56 16.05 10.85
C VAL A 172 5.54 17.21 10.85
N GLU A 173 6.84 16.92 10.73
CA GLU A 173 7.90 17.94 10.72
C GLU A 173 7.74 18.91 9.55
N TYR A 174 7.45 18.37 8.36
CA TYR A 174 7.32 19.19 7.15
C TYR A 174 6.13 20.16 7.21
N VAL A 175 4.99 19.70 7.74
CA VAL A 175 3.78 20.52 7.85
C VAL A 175 3.69 21.32 9.15
N ALA A 176 4.74 21.32 9.97
CA ALA A 176 4.75 22.06 11.23
C ALA A 176 4.35 23.55 11.02
N GLY A 177 3.35 23.98 11.78
CA GLY A 177 2.76 25.32 11.69
C GLY A 177 1.66 25.48 10.62
N ARG A 178 1.36 24.45 9.80
CA ARG A 178 0.20 24.45 8.90
C ARG A 178 -1.05 23.99 9.66
N THR A 179 -2.20 24.55 9.30
CA THR A 179 -3.51 24.08 9.74
C THR A 179 -4.25 23.51 8.53
N PHE A 180 -4.78 22.30 8.68
CA PHE A 180 -5.63 21.65 7.68
C PHE A 180 -7.07 21.63 8.17
N LEU A 181 -8.00 21.94 7.29
CA LEU A 181 -9.42 21.84 7.58
C LEU A 181 -9.80 20.37 7.74
N ARG A 182 -10.34 20.03 8.92
CA ARG A 182 -10.86 18.69 9.18
C ARG A 182 -12.22 18.51 8.51
N PRO A 183 -12.49 17.36 7.88
CA PRO A 183 -13.84 17.02 7.47
C PRO A 183 -14.72 16.79 8.70
N GLU A 184 -16.04 16.87 8.50
CA GLU A 184 -16.98 16.34 9.50
C GLU A 184 -16.74 14.83 9.70
N PRO A 185 -16.89 14.31 10.94
CA PRO A 185 -16.75 12.88 11.17
C PRO A 185 -17.72 12.07 10.31
N PHE A 186 -17.23 10.97 9.74
CA PHE A 186 -18.02 10.08 8.90
C PHE A 186 -17.73 8.61 9.23
N THR A 187 -18.64 7.73 8.81
CA THR A 187 -18.48 6.28 9.02
C THR A 187 -17.57 5.68 7.95
N SER A 188 -16.58 4.90 8.37
CA SER A 188 -15.69 4.17 7.45
C SER A 188 -16.47 3.17 6.57
N ARG A 189 -16.04 3.04 5.32
CA ARG A 189 -16.54 2.11 4.30
C ARG A 189 -15.36 1.54 3.49
N PRO A 190 -15.54 0.51 2.62
CA PRO A 190 -14.41 -0.21 2.01
C PRO A 190 -13.40 0.66 1.24
N ASP A 191 -13.83 1.76 0.63
CA ASP A 191 -13.00 2.67 -0.18
C ASP A 191 -12.63 3.96 0.55
N LEU A 192 -12.97 4.07 1.84
CA LEU A 192 -12.83 5.30 2.62
C LEU A 192 -12.79 5.01 4.12
N ARG A 193 -11.68 5.33 4.77
CA ARG A 193 -11.46 5.08 6.19
C ARG A 193 -11.31 6.37 6.98
N TYR A 194 -12.11 6.52 8.03
CA TYR A 194 -11.99 7.60 9.01
C TYR A 194 -11.06 7.19 10.17
N PHE A 195 -10.25 8.14 10.65
CA PHE A 195 -9.33 7.98 11.77
C PHE A 195 -9.68 8.99 12.88
N PRO A 196 -10.36 8.57 13.96
CA PRO A 196 -10.75 9.47 15.04
C PRO A 196 -9.55 10.10 15.78
N GLU A 197 -8.38 9.48 15.71
CA GLU A 197 -7.14 9.96 16.35
C GLU A 197 -6.69 11.32 15.82
N THR A 198 -6.90 11.57 14.52
CA THR A 198 -6.51 12.83 13.86
C THR A 198 -7.69 13.63 13.34
N GLY A 199 -8.86 12.98 13.20
CA GLY A 199 -10.06 13.56 12.61
C GLY A 199 -10.01 13.64 11.08
N PHE A 200 -9.09 12.93 10.43
CA PHE A 200 -8.96 12.86 8.98
C PHE A 200 -9.34 11.49 8.44
N GLY A 201 -9.57 11.45 7.13
CA GLY A 201 -9.88 10.23 6.41
C GLY A 201 -8.92 9.98 5.25
N VAL A 202 -8.84 8.72 4.81
CA VAL A 202 -8.08 8.30 3.64
C VAL A 202 -9.02 7.55 2.72
N GLY A 203 -9.04 7.87 1.43
CA GLY A 203 -9.92 7.22 0.47
C GLY A 203 -9.23 6.80 -0.82
N GLY A 204 -9.97 6.07 -1.65
CA GLY A 204 -9.59 5.74 -3.03
C GLY A 204 -8.19 5.14 -3.17
N LEU A 205 -7.43 5.65 -4.13
CA LEU A 205 -6.08 5.16 -4.45
C LEU A 205 -5.09 5.35 -3.29
N PHE A 206 -5.27 6.39 -2.47
CA PHE A 206 -4.41 6.59 -1.30
C PHE A 206 -4.70 5.58 -0.20
N LEU A 207 -5.97 5.21 0.02
CA LEU A 207 -6.31 4.17 0.99
C LEU A 207 -5.75 2.81 0.54
N GLN A 208 -5.96 2.46 -0.73
CA GLN A 208 -5.42 1.24 -1.31
C GLN A 208 -3.89 1.19 -1.15
N TYR A 209 -3.19 2.26 -1.53
CA TYR A 209 -1.73 2.31 -1.40
C TYR A 209 -1.29 2.20 0.06
N TRP A 210 -1.96 2.90 0.99
CA TRP A 210 -1.68 2.85 2.42
C TRP A 210 -1.79 1.42 2.94
N GLU A 211 -2.88 0.72 2.65
CA GLU A 211 -3.13 -0.65 3.12
C GLU A 211 -2.13 -1.67 2.54
N GLU A 212 -1.84 -1.56 1.24
CA GLU A 212 -0.89 -2.46 0.55
C GLU A 212 0.56 -2.29 1.01
N HIS A 213 0.94 -1.11 1.50
CA HIS A 213 2.33 -0.78 1.81
C HIS A 213 2.62 -0.63 3.31
N GLY A 214 1.85 -1.34 4.15
CA GLY A 214 2.12 -1.49 5.59
C GLY A 214 1.31 -0.56 6.50
N GLY A 215 0.49 0.31 5.92
CA GLY A 215 -0.46 1.15 6.64
C GLY A 215 0.15 1.92 7.80
N LEU A 216 -0.44 1.75 8.98
CA LEU A 216 -0.12 2.54 10.17
C LEU A 216 1.36 2.46 10.55
N THR A 217 1.98 1.29 10.43
CA THR A 217 3.40 1.11 10.83
C THR A 217 4.36 1.81 9.88
N SER A 218 3.99 1.92 8.60
CA SER A 218 4.84 2.55 7.58
C SER A 218 4.60 4.06 7.50
N PHE A 219 3.35 4.50 7.50
CA PHE A 219 2.97 5.88 7.17
C PHE A 219 2.41 6.68 8.36
N GLY A 220 1.95 6.00 9.41
CA GLY A 220 1.20 6.62 10.50
C GLY A 220 -0.21 7.05 10.08
N TYR A 221 -0.82 7.88 10.91
CA TYR A 221 -2.16 8.42 10.67
C TYR A 221 -2.16 9.49 9.58
N PRO A 222 -3.29 9.71 8.86
CA PRO A 222 -3.46 10.89 8.02
C PRO A 222 -3.50 12.16 8.88
N ILE A 223 -2.81 13.21 8.44
CA ILE A 223 -2.77 14.51 9.14
C ILE A 223 -3.32 15.66 8.28
N SER A 224 -3.84 15.34 7.10
CA SER A 224 -4.58 16.26 6.23
C SER A 224 -5.70 15.52 5.48
N ALA A 225 -6.63 16.27 4.90
CA ALA A 225 -7.44 15.77 3.77
C ALA A 225 -6.58 15.67 2.50
N GLU A 226 -7.12 15.11 1.42
CA GLU A 226 -6.48 15.23 0.11
C GLU A 226 -6.71 16.64 -0.48
N PHE A 227 -5.69 17.22 -1.10
CA PHE A 227 -5.77 18.53 -1.76
C PHE A 227 -4.73 18.66 -2.88
N ASP A 228 -4.85 19.69 -3.72
CA ASP A 228 -3.88 19.94 -4.79
C ASP A 228 -2.76 20.87 -4.29
N GLU A 229 -1.51 20.49 -4.54
CA GLU A 229 -0.32 21.25 -4.14
C GLU A 229 0.60 21.47 -5.33
N VAL A 230 1.07 22.71 -5.52
CA VAL A 230 1.99 23.08 -6.60
C VAL A 230 3.42 23.11 -6.07
N GLN A 231 4.22 22.13 -6.46
CA GLN A 231 5.61 22.00 -6.03
C GLN A 231 6.49 23.15 -6.55
N PRO A 232 7.70 23.35 -5.99
CA PRO A 232 8.63 24.39 -6.45
C PRO A 232 9.01 24.31 -7.93
N ASP A 233 8.91 23.14 -8.56
CA ASP A 233 9.15 22.93 -9.99
C ASP A 233 7.95 23.32 -10.88
N GLY A 234 6.85 23.76 -10.28
CA GLY A 234 5.62 24.19 -10.95
C GLY A 234 4.62 23.07 -11.25
N ARG A 235 4.92 21.81 -10.92
CA ARG A 235 3.98 20.69 -11.11
C ARG A 235 2.94 20.67 -9.99
N ALA A 236 1.69 20.42 -10.37
CA ALA A 236 0.59 20.24 -9.44
C ALA A 236 0.30 18.75 -9.24
N PHE A 237 0.18 18.33 -7.98
CA PHE A 237 -0.22 16.98 -7.61
C PHE A 237 -1.38 17.01 -6.65
N ARG A 238 -2.28 16.02 -6.77
CA ARG A 238 -3.16 15.66 -5.65
C ARG A 238 -2.30 15.01 -4.58
N VAL A 239 -2.32 15.54 -3.37
CA VAL A 239 -1.50 15.07 -2.26
C VAL A 239 -2.32 14.81 -1.01
N GLN A 240 -1.80 13.97 -0.13
CA GLN A 240 -2.26 13.84 1.25
C GLN A 240 -1.06 13.63 2.17
N TYR A 241 -1.06 14.31 3.32
CA TYR A 241 -0.04 14.16 4.33
C TYR A 241 -0.45 13.10 5.37
N PHE A 242 0.53 12.27 5.71
CA PHE A 242 0.51 11.32 6.81
C PHE A 242 1.61 11.70 7.79
N GLU A 243 1.63 11.11 8.98
CA GLU A 243 2.66 11.43 9.99
C GLU A 243 4.09 11.21 9.45
N ARG A 244 4.29 10.21 8.60
CA ARG A 244 5.62 9.73 8.17
C ARG A 244 5.87 9.86 6.66
N ALA A 245 4.92 10.43 5.92
CA ALA A 245 5.02 10.57 4.46
C ALA A 245 4.07 11.63 3.90
N ARG A 246 4.32 12.04 2.66
CA ARG A 246 3.33 12.69 1.78
C ARG A 246 3.06 11.74 0.62
N PHE A 247 1.80 11.44 0.35
CA PHE A 247 1.42 10.72 -0.86
C PHE A 247 1.15 11.71 -1.98
N GLU A 248 1.56 11.36 -3.19
CA GLU A 248 1.38 12.13 -4.40
C GLU A 248 0.74 11.24 -5.46
N LEU A 249 -0.34 11.71 -6.08
CA LEU A 249 -0.97 11.04 -7.20
C LEU A 249 -0.31 11.47 -8.50
N HIS A 250 0.14 10.50 -9.29
CA HIS A 250 0.80 10.67 -10.59
C HIS A 250 -0.08 10.11 -11.72
N PRO A 251 -0.96 10.94 -12.32
CA PRO A 251 -1.84 10.49 -13.40
C PRO A 251 -1.09 9.94 -14.62
N GLU A 252 0.13 10.43 -14.87
CA GLU A 252 1.03 9.95 -15.92
C GLU A 252 1.42 8.47 -15.73
N ALA A 253 1.30 7.95 -14.51
CA ALA A 253 1.61 6.57 -14.13
C ALA A 253 0.35 5.71 -13.94
N ALA A 254 -0.82 6.18 -14.40
CA ALA A 254 -2.09 5.46 -14.28
C ALA A 254 -2.00 4.02 -14.84
N GLY A 255 -2.63 3.08 -14.13
CA GLY A 255 -2.58 1.65 -14.47
C GLY A 255 -1.27 0.95 -14.08
N THR A 256 -0.33 1.65 -13.44
CA THR A 256 0.90 1.07 -12.90
C THR A 256 0.91 1.12 -11.37
N PRO A 257 1.78 0.33 -10.71
CA PRO A 257 2.01 0.47 -9.27
C PRO A 257 2.59 1.83 -8.85
N TYR A 258 2.96 2.71 -9.79
CA TYR A 258 3.57 4.01 -9.53
C TYR A 258 2.58 5.18 -9.61
N VAL A 259 1.28 4.90 -9.74
CA VAL A 259 0.23 5.93 -9.73
C VAL A 259 0.16 6.70 -8.40
N VAL A 260 0.55 6.07 -7.29
CA VAL A 260 0.80 6.74 -6.01
C VAL A 260 2.28 6.60 -5.68
N GLN A 261 2.92 7.73 -5.38
CA GLN A 261 4.33 7.79 -4.96
C GLN A 261 4.46 8.58 -3.66
N LEU A 262 5.58 8.39 -2.96
CA LEU A 262 5.90 9.23 -1.81
C LEU A 262 6.65 10.48 -2.28
N GLY A 263 6.25 11.63 -1.73
CA GLY A 263 6.91 12.90 -1.95
C GLY A 263 8.32 12.97 -1.34
N LEU A 264 9.12 13.90 -1.84
CA LEU A 264 10.53 14.08 -1.47
C LEU A 264 10.72 14.79 -0.10
N LEU A 265 10.00 14.34 0.94
CA LEU A 265 10.06 14.99 2.25
C LEU A 265 11.43 14.88 2.92
N GLY A 266 12.17 13.82 2.64
CA GLY A 266 13.52 13.64 3.17
C GLY A 266 14.49 14.69 2.61
N SER A 267 14.51 14.88 1.29
CA SER A 267 15.26 15.95 0.63
C SER A 267 14.83 17.32 1.14
N ALA A 268 13.52 17.58 1.17
CA ALA A 268 13.01 18.89 1.53
C ALA A 268 13.37 19.30 2.97
N LEU A 269 13.31 18.36 3.92
CA LEU A 269 13.73 18.61 5.31
C LEU A 269 15.25 18.69 5.47
N TYR A 270 16.00 17.81 4.80
CA TYR A 270 17.46 17.76 4.95
C TYR A 270 18.15 18.98 4.34
N PHE A 271 17.69 19.45 3.19
CA PHE A 271 18.24 20.63 2.51
C PHE A 271 17.53 21.94 2.89
N GLY A 272 16.46 21.88 3.68
CA GLY A 272 15.69 23.06 4.08
C GLY A 272 14.98 23.74 2.91
N GLU A 273 14.44 22.95 1.98
CA GLU A 273 13.78 23.46 0.78
C GLU A 273 12.52 24.28 1.14
N PRO A 274 12.20 25.33 0.36
CA PRO A 274 10.98 26.09 0.55
C PRO A 274 9.74 25.19 0.42
N ARG A 275 8.77 25.41 1.31
CA ARG A 275 7.50 24.68 1.23
C ARG A 275 6.68 25.16 0.03
N PRO A 276 6.02 24.25 -0.71
CA PRO A 276 5.08 24.55 -1.79
C PRO A 276 3.99 25.53 -1.33
N GLN A 277 3.54 26.37 -2.27
CA GLN A 277 2.33 27.15 -2.03
C GLN A 277 1.13 26.21 -2.02
N THR A 278 0.40 26.23 -0.91
CA THR A 278 -0.81 25.41 -0.79
C THR A 278 -1.96 26.10 -1.51
N VAL A 279 -2.47 25.47 -2.56
CA VAL A 279 -3.78 25.82 -3.10
C VAL A 279 -4.78 24.91 -2.38
N GLN A 280 -5.15 25.23 -1.13
CA GLN A 280 -6.16 24.42 -0.43
C GLN A 280 -7.51 24.60 -1.17
N PRO A 281 -8.07 23.56 -1.83
CA PRO A 281 -9.45 23.63 -2.22
C PRO A 281 -10.30 23.57 -0.95
N ARG A 282 -11.51 24.14 -1.02
CA ARG A 282 -12.54 23.86 0.00
C ARG A 282 -12.68 22.32 0.11
N PRO A 283 -12.78 21.75 1.32
CA PRO A 283 -13.00 20.32 1.48
C PRO A 283 -14.13 19.90 0.55
N THR A 284 -13.85 19.02 -0.40
CA THR A 284 -14.95 18.41 -1.14
C THR A 284 -15.67 17.54 -0.13
N PRO A 285 -16.99 17.70 0.07
CA PRO A 285 -17.74 16.79 0.92
C PRO A 285 -17.41 15.39 0.46
N VAL A 286 -16.89 14.59 1.37
CA VAL A 286 -16.78 13.16 1.13
C VAL A 286 -18.22 12.67 0.91
N PRO A 287 -18.57 12.10 -0.25
CA PRO A 287 -19.93 11.61 -0.48
C PRO A 287 -20.26 10.44 0.46
#